data_AF-A0A958MAK8-F1
#
_entry.id   AF-A0A958MAK8-F1
#
_cell.length_a   1.000
_cell.length_b   1.000
_cell.length_c   1.000
_cell.angle_alpha   90.00
_cell.angle_beta   90.00
_cell.angle_gamma   90.00
#
_symmetry.space_group_name_H-M   'P 1'
#
loop_
_entity.id
_entity.type
_entity.pdbx_description
1 polymer ?
#
loop_
_entity_poly.entity_id
_entity_poly.type
_entity_poly.pdbx_seq_one_letter_code
_entity_poly.pdbx_strand_id
1 'polypeptide(L)' 'PDLVATALDDDGYLMSLRHREYNVFGVQYHPESVLTPYGKKILENWLNIPDNAGKKLQKTGVKKRE' A
#
# COMPACT_ATOMS: atom_id res chain seq x y z
N PRO A 1 8.27 10.83 7.97
CA PRO A 1 8.59 9.42 7.65
C PRO A 1 8.10 9.04 6.25
N ASP A 2 8.97 8.48 5.42
CA ASP A 2 8.69 8.22 3.98
C ASP A 2 7.80 6.99 3.73
N LEU A 3 7.59 6.18 4.77
CA LEU A 3 6.70 5.04 4.78
C LEU A 3 5.39 5.35 5.53
N VAL A 4 4.31 4.70 5.12
CA VAL A 4 2.97 4.79 5.72
C VAL A 4 2.43 3.38 5.92
N ALA A 5 1.96 3.08 7.13
CA ALA A 5 1.23 1.86 7.41
C ALA A 5 -0.07 1.81 6.60
N THR A 6 -0.36 0.66 5.99
CA THR A 6 -1.57 0.45 5.18
C THR A 6 -2.50 -0.61 5.77
N ALA A 7 -1.98 -1.49 6.63
CA ALA A 7 -2.79 -2.41 7.41
C ALA A 7 -2.11 -2.72 8.75
N LEU A 8 -2.93 -2.87 9.78
CA LEU A 8 -2.57 -3.43 11.07
C LEU A 8 -3.42 -4.69 11.30
N ASP A 9 -2.95 -5.63 12.12
CA ASP A 9 -3.79 -6.70 12.64
C ASP A 9 -4.59 -6.26 13.88
N ASP A 10 -5.36 -7.19 14.46
CA ASP A 10 -6.22 -6.94 15.61
C ASP A 10 -5.44 -6.59 16.88
N ASP A 11 -4.18 -7.01 16.97
CA ASP A 11 -3.26 -6.70 18.07
C ASP A 11 -2.45 -5.42 17.80
N GLY A 12 -2.64 -4.79 16.64
CA GLY A 12 -1.99 -3.55 16.24
C GLY A 12 -0.60 -3.72 15.62
N TYR A 13 -0.20 -4.95 15.26
CA TYR A 13 1.05 -5.19 14.54
C TYR A 13 0.95 -4.78 13.08
N LEU A 14 2.05 -4.26 12.54
CA LEU A 14 2.12 -3.78 11.17
C LEU A 14 2.11 -4.95 10.19
N MET A 15 1.06 -5.01 9.36
CA MET A 15 0.89 -6.10 8.38
C MET A 15 1.24 -5.68 6.95
N SER A 16 1.08 -4.40 6.63
CA SER A 16 1.52 -3.85 5.34
C SER A 16 1.84 -2.37 5.41
N LEU A 17 2.68 -1.92 4.48
CA LEU A 17 3.10 -0.52 4.36
C LEU A 17 3.33 -0.14 2.90
N ARG A 18 3.36 1.17 2.64
CA ARG A 18 3.74 1.74 1.35
C ARG A 18 4.70 2.91 1.49
N HIS A 19 5.50 3.13 0.45
CA HIS A 19 6.22 4.39 0.29
C HIS A 19 5.25 5.52 -0.10
N ARG A 20 5.50 6.75 0.38
CA ARG A 20 4.66 7.91 0.05
C ARG A 20 4.75 8.29 -1.43
N GLU A 21 5.96 8.24 -1.98
CA GLU A 21 6.29 8.78 -3.31
C GLU A 21 6.49 7.74 -4.41
N TYR A 22 6.86 6.51 -4.03
CA TYR A 22 7.19 5.45 -4.99
C TYR A 22 6.10 4.39 -4.96
N ASN A 23 5.91 3.69 -6.07
CA ASN A 23 5.02 2.53 -6.19
C ASN A 23 5.65 1.29 -5.53
N VAL A 24 6.05 1.45 -4.26
CA VAL A 24 6.71 0.42 -3.47
C VAL A 24 5.82 0.09 -2.29
N PHE A 25 5.51 -1.19 -2.16
CA PHE A 25 4.62 -1.75 -1.16
C PHE A 25 5.32 -2.92 -0.48
N GLY A 26 5.09 -3.09 0.82
CA GLY A 26 5.55 -4.23 1.60
C GLY A 26 4.37 -4.89 2.30
N VAL A 27 4.34 -6.22 2.30
CA VAL A 27 3.35 -7.04 3.02
C VAL A 27 4.09 -8.11 3.82
N GLN A 28 3.61 -8.43 5.01
CA GLN A 28 4.22 -9.44 5.89
C GLN A 28 3.80 -10.87 5.54
N TYR A 29 2.64 -11.02 4.89
CA TYR A 29 2.06 -12.30 4.49
C TYR A 29 2.44 -12.68 3.05
N HIS A 30 2.10 -13.92 2.67
CA HIS A 30 2.37 -14.50 1.35
C HIS A 30 1.14 -14.41 0.44
N PRO A 31 0.95 -13.36 -0.37
CA PRO A 31 -0.19 -13.23 -1.28
C PRO A 31 -0.23 -14.33 -2.36
N GLU A 32 0.89 -15.01 -2.61
CA GLU A 32 0.99 -16.15 -3.53
C GLU A 32 0.42 -17.45 -2.96
N SER A 33 0.24 -17.54 -1.64
CA SER A 33 -0.25 -18.78 -1.01
C SER A 33 -1.73 -19.02 -1.30
N VAL A 34 -2.09 -20.27 -1.62
CA VAL A 34 -3.46 -20.68 -1.98
C VAL A 34 -4.50 -20.38 -0.88
N LEU A 35 -4.05 -20.38 0.38
CA LEU A 35 -4.91 -20.14 1.55
C LEU A 35 -5.05 -18.65 1.88
N THR A 36 -4.30 -17.75 1.23
CA THR A 36 -4.37 -16.31 1.52
C THR A 36 -5.64 -15.74 0.89
N PRO A 37 -6.63 -15.28 1.68
CA PRO A 37 -7.82 -14.67 1.14
C PRO A 37 -7.44 -13.46 0.30
N TYR A 38 -8.05 -13.32 -0.88
CA TYR A 38 -7.77 -12.24 -1.82
C TYR A 38 -6.32 -12.14 -2.33
N GLY A 39 -5.46 -13.14 -2.09
CA GLY A 39 -4.05 -13.13 -2.53
C GLY A 39 -3.89 -12.86 -4.03
N LYS A 40 -4.68 -13.55 -4.86
CA LYS A 40 -4.73 -13.31 -6.31
C LYS A 40 -5.09 -11.85 -6.65
N LYS A 41 -6.05 -11.25 -5.95
CA LYS A 41 -6.48 -9.88 -6.19
C LYS A 41 -5.39 -8.87 -5.83
N ILE A 42 -4.63 -9.15 -4.76
CA ILE A 42 -3.48 -8.33 -4.36
C ILE A 42 -2.41 -8.36 -5.46
N LEU A 43 -2.11 -9.53 -6.01
CA LEU A 43 -1.16 -9.68 -7.12
C LEU A 43 -1.65 -8.98 -8.39
N GLU A 44 -2.93 -9.13 -8.75
CA GLU A 44 -3.53 -8.41 -9.88
C GLU A 44 -3.40 -6.90 -9.71
N ASN A 45 -3.68 -6.38 -8.51
CA ASN A 45 -3.53 -4.96 -8.23
C ASN A 45 -2.06 -4.53 -8.41
N TRP A 46 -1.11 -5.31 -7.89
CA TRP A 46 0.34 -5.03 -8.00
C TRP A 46 0.80 -4.95 -9.46
N LEU A 47 0.38 -5.89 -10.31
CA LEU A 47 0.71 -5.91 -11.74
C LEU A 47 0.08 -4.75 -12.52
N ASN A 48 -1.02 -4.19 -12.05
CA ASN A 48 -1.77 -3.13 -12.72
C ASN A 48 -1.49 -1.73 -12.14
N ILE A 49 -0.49 -1.57 -11.26
CA ILE A 49 -0.14 -0.25 -10.72
C ILE A 49 0.39 0.63 -11.86
N PRO A 50 -0.23 1.80 -12.15
CA PRO A 50 0.31 2.72 -13.13
C PRO A 50 1.65 3.31 -12.67
N ASP A 51 2.63 3.43 -13.57
CA ASP A 51 3.98 3.96 -13.28
C ASP A 51 3.99 5.34 -12.59
N ASN A 52 2.92 6.12 -12.76
CA ASN A 52 2.77 7.46 -12.20
C ASN A 52 1.94 7.55 -10.90
N ALA A 53 1.44 6.43 -10.37
CA ALA A 53 0.57 6.42 -9.20
C ALA A 53 1.25 6.98 -7.94
N GLY A 54 2.54 6.68 -7.73
CA GLY A 54 3.34 7.20 -6.61
C GLY A 54 3.62 8.69 -6.71
N LYS A 55 3.77 9.22 -7.93
CA LYS A 55 4.06 10.65 -8.18
C LYS A 55 2.83 11.56 -7.99
N LYS A 56 1.60 11.03 -8.10
CA LYS A 56 0.37 11.83 -8.03
C LYS A 56 0.02 12.33 -6.63
N LEU A 57 0.48 11.67 -5.57
CA LEU A 57 0.14 12.04 -4.19
C LEU A 57 0.79 13.34 -3.69
N GLN A 58 1.79 13.88 -4.40
CA GLN A 58 2.37 15.19 -4.06
C GLN A 58 1.48 16.39 -4.44
N LYS A 59 0.50 16.22 -5.34
CA LYS A 59 -0.32 17.36 -5.84
C LYS A 59 -1.61 17.62 -5.07
N THR A 60 -1.95 16.80 -4.08
CA THR A 60 -3.09 17.03 -3.19
C THR A 60 -2.58 17.50 -1.83
N GLY A 61 -1.89 18.64 -1.85
CA GLY A 61 -1.66 19.43 -0.65
C GLY A 61 -3.00 19.70 0.00
N VAL A 62 -3.14 19.24 1.23
CA VAL A 62 -4.22 19.58 2.15
C VAL A 62 -4.48 21.08 2.04
N LYS A 63 -5.64 21.47 1.48
CA LYS A 63 -6.17 22.83 1.67
C LYS A 63 -6.42 22.95 3.17
N LYS A 64 -5.48 23.56 3.88
CA LYS A 64 -5.64 24.01 5.26
C LYS A 64 -6.86 24.93 5.24
N ARG A 65 -7.98 24.48 5.84
CA ARG A 65 -9.11 25.35 6.11
C ARG A 65 -8.68 26.24 7.28
N GLU A 66 -8.69 27.55 7.05
CA GLU A 66 -8.73 28.58 8.09
C GLU A 66 -10.07 28.52 8.84
#